data_AF-A0A519CNV0-F1
#
_entry.id   AF-A0A519CNV0-F1
#
_cell.length_a   1.000
_cell.length_b   1.000
_cell.length_c   1.000
_cell.angle_alpha   90.00
_cell.angle_beta   90.00
_cell.angle_gamma   90.00
#
_symmetry.space_group_name_H-M   'P 1'
#
loop_
_entity.id
_entity.type
_entity.pdbx_description
1 polymer ?
#
loop_
_entity_poly.entity_id
_entity_poly.type
_entity_poly.pdbx_seq_one_letter_code
_entity_poly.pdbx_strand_id
1 'polypeptide(L)'
;MKHHCIEVLCNQCTRSDKAGQVGPQLVQSSSSLRMALCLVVIFVLQSLSPILHPTGESTEAFQLDENQTEWVRFDLVDGVYSDAVGEYDNTYSLEIRPSIASSRIGDFDQYGFAASRPIPMELMQARPDLALLIVDDTIRMEQARQQLNDIQGLMIREFIAPSGLIIQATANSILQASSIQGVVATHQVPLALLIDDAILDIMMLTDGNSALQGQTMRLEGWRDEFGPVDSVEITDEQGFTISQSLEEVSKVGLSDIIKWDEGRYQGQLNSEQIAEIILQPSVRSFRFNPQFSIDNDNARSHMKTTVMKSYFTTDLDGSGQVVAVADSGLDDDHGDFGTRLVSSNDVIGDGSTADKHTGHGTHVACTVLGDGTQGGYAGVAPAAELYFQAMENDNTGNFQSPSLNYLMNSAYSAGARTHTNSWGSKAASQQ
;
A
#
# COMPACT_ATOMS: atom_id res chain seq x y z
N MET A 1 1.29 -44.79 3.89
CA MET A 1 -0.09 -44.36 3.63
C MET A 1 -0.07 -42.85 3.53
N LYS A 2 -0.14 -42.33 2.30
CA LYS A 2 -0.21 -40.89 1.99
C LYS A 2 -1.57 -40.68 1.34
N HIS A 3 -2.36 -39.73 1.82
CA HIS A 3 -3.61 -39.32 1.18
C HIS A 3 -3.51 -37.86 0.73
N HIS A 4 -3.84 -37.67 -0.54
CA HIS A 4 -4.08 -36.43 -1.27
C HIS A 4 -5.34 -35.70 -0.79
N CYS A 5 -5.35 -34.38 -0.95
CA CYS A 5 -6.31 -33.53 -1.69
C CYS A 5 -6.09 -32.08 -1.19
N ILE A 6 -5.98 -31.01 -1.99
CA ILE A 6 -6.76 -30.63 -3.18
C ILE A 6 -5.89 -29.76 -4.13
N GLU A 7 -5.91 -30.10 -5.42
CA GLU A 7 -5.48 -29.30 -6.58
C GLU A 7 -6.71 -28.62 -7.21
N VAL A 8 -6.62 -27.33 -7.58
CA VAL A 8 -7.33 -26.62 -8.69
C VAL A 8 -6.60 -25.26 -8.83
N LEU A 9 -6.06 -24.73 -9.94
CA LEU A 9 -5.89 -25.10 -11.35
C LEU A 9 -4.76 -24.18 -11.89
N CYS A 10 -3.71 -24.74 -12.49
CA CYS A 10 -2.87 -24.03 -13.46
C CYS A 10 -2.91 -24.84 -14.75
N ASN A 11 -3.48 -24.25 -15.81
CA ASN A 11 -3.75 -24.96 -17.04
C ASN A 11 -3.21 -24.12 -18.20
N GLN A 12 -2.01 -24.47 -18.69
CA GLN A 12 -1.60 -24.40 -20.10
C GLN A 12 -0.16 -24.91 -20.26
N CYS A 13 0.00 -26.21 -20.48
CA CYS A 13 1.16 -26.79 -21.14
C CYS A 13 0.78 -28.18 -21.68
N THR A 14 0.22 -28.25 -22.89
CA THR A 14 -0.06 -29.51 -23.57
C THR A 14 1.06 -29.87 -24.56
N ARG A 15 1.77 -30.93 -24.16
CA ARG A 15 2.31 -32.08 -24.94
C ARG A 15 2.73 -31.88 -26.41
N SER A 16 4.02 -32.14 -26.60
CA SER A 16 4.64 -32.73 -27.80
C SER A 16 4.11 -34.15 -28.07
N ASP A 17 3.73 -34.43 -29.33
CA ASP A 17 3.64 -35.78 -29.88
C ASP A 17 4.40 -35.91 -31.21
N LYS A 18 5.02 -37.07 -31.39
CA LYS A 18 5.93 -37.47 -32.47
C LYS A 18 5.23 -37.60 -33.83
N ALA A 19 5.90 -37.16 -34.91
CA ALA A 19 5.68 -37.69 -36.25
C ALA A 19 6.92 -37.52 -37.18
N GLY A 20 7.34 -38.63 -37.81
CA GLY A 20 7.74 -38.67 -39.23
C GLY A 20 9.14 -38.20 -39.65
N GLN A 21 10.03 -39.16 -39.93
CA GLN A 21 11.21 -38.99 -40.79
C GLN A 21 10.80 -38.74 -42.25
N VAL A 22 11.28 -37.66 -42.88
CA VAL A 22 11.64 -37.60 -44.32
C VAL A 22 12.78 -36.58 -44.50
N GLY A 23 13.86 -36.96 -45.17
CA GLY A 23 15.12 -36.18 -45.28
C GLY A 23 15.05 -34.94 -46.17
N PRO A 24 16.08 -34.06 -46.14
CA PRO A 24 16.09 -32.84 -46.93
C PRO A 24 16.60 -33.11 -48.35
N GLN A 25 15.78 -32.77 -49.34
CA GLN A 25 16.24 -32.54 -50.70
C GLN A 25 16.91 -31.17 -50.77
N LEU A 26 18.19 -31.17 -51.17
CA LEU A 26 18.94 -30.00 -51.60
C LEU A 26 18.30 -29.40 -52.87
N VAL A 27 17.67 -28.24 -52.73
CA VAL A 27 17.43 -27.33 -53.85
C VAL A 27 18.28 -26.08 -53.64
N GLN A 28 19.34 -25.98 -54.45
CA GLN A 28 20.13 -24.77 -54.60
C GLN A 28 19.25 -23.64 -55.14
N SER A 29 19.05 -22.61 -54.34
CA SER A 29 18.65 -21.29 -54.84
C SER A 29 19.79 -20.32 -54.53
N SER A 30 20.51 -19.89 -55.56
CA SER A 30 21.68 -19.02 -55.49
C SER A 30 21.36 -17.54 -55.21
N SER A 31 20.12 -17.22 -54.79
CA SER A 31 19.68 -15.85 -54.45
C SER A 31 19.62 -15.57 -52.94
N SER A 32 19.59 -16.60 -52.08
CA SER A 32 19.45 -16.41 -50.62
C SER A 32 20.75 -16.01 -49.91
N LEU A 33 21.90 -16.37 -50.46
CA LEU A 33 23.20 -16.07 -49.85
C LEU A 33 23.55 -14.56 -49.93
N ARG A 34 23.11 -13.87 -50.98
CA ARG A 34 23.33 -12.42 -51.15
C ARG A 34 22.45 -11.59 -50.22
N MET A 35 21.23 -12.07 -49.95
CA MET A 35 20.30 -11.39 -49.05
C MET A 35 20.70 -11.55 -47.57
N ALA A 36 21.20 -12.73 -47.20
CA ALA A 36 21.77 -12.97 -45.87
C ALA A 36 23.04 -12.16 -45.62
N LEU A 37 23.94 -12.04 -46.61
CA LEU A 37 25.15 -11.23 -46.49
C LEU A 37 24.84 -9.73 -46.37
N CYS A 38 23.85 -9.23 -47.11
CA CYS A 38 23.39 -7.84 -46.97
C CYS A 38 22.80 -7.55 -45.59
N LEU A 39 22.03 -8.48 -45.01
CA LEU A 39 21.46 -8.31 -43.67
C LEU A 39 22.53 -8.30 -42.57
N VAL A 40 23.54 -9.16 -42.66
CA VAL A 40 24.66 -9.16 -41.70
C VAL A 40 25.48 -7.86 -41.82
N VAL A 41 25.71 -7.36 -43.04
CA VAL A 41 26.43 -6.09 -43.24
C VAL A 41 25.62 -4.90 -42.71
N ILE A 42 24.29 -4.88 -42.88
CA ILE A 42 23.42 -3.85 -42.31
C ILE A 42 23.44 -3.90 -40.78
N PHE A 43 23.44 -5.10 -40.18
CA PHE A 43 23.49 -5.26 -38.72
C PHE A 43 24.83 -4.81 -38.12
N VAL A 44 25.94 -5.05 -38.83
CA VAL A 44 27.29 -4.60 -38.42
C VAL A 44 27.50 -3.10 -38.68
N LEU A 45 26.78 -2.50 -39.63
CA LEU A 45 26.82 -1.05 -39.85
C LEU A 45 25.92 -0.26 -38.88
N GLN A 46 24.87 -0.89 -38.32
CA GLN A 46 24.03 -0.30 -37.28
C GLN A 46 24.74 -0.18 -35.92
N SER A 47 25.78 -0.97 -35.65
CA SER A 47 26.59 -0.83 -34.43
C SER A 47 27.67 0.25 -34.52
N LEU A 48 27.81 0.93 -35.66
CA LEU A 48 28.86 1.93 -35.90
C LEU A 48 28.32 3.37 -36.11
N SER A 49 27.02 3.61 -35.91
CA SER A 49 26.47 4.96 -35.92
C SER A 49 26.28 5.47 -34.48
N PRO A 50 26.76 6.69 -34.14
CA PRO A 50 26.48 7.28 -32.84
C PRO A 50 24.99 7.57 -32.75
N ILE A 51 24.36 7.08 -31.69
CA ILE A 51 22.97 7.30 -31.35
C ILE A 51 22.71 8.81 -31.29
N LEU A 52 21.83 9.31 -32.16
CA LEU A 52 21.19 10.61 -31.98
C LEU A 52 20.31 10.52 -30.73
N HIS A 53 20.68 11.27 -29.70
CA HIS A 53 19.81 11.56 -28.57
C HIS A 53 18.60 12.40 -29.02
N PRO A 54 17.40 12.16 -28.46
CA PRO A 54 16.31 13.13 -28.52
C PRO A 54 16.77 14.43 -27.84
N THR A 55 16.76 15.52 -28.59
CA THR A 55 17.00 16.87 -28.10
C THR A 55 15.82 17.31 -27.24
N GLY A 56 16.05 17.55 -25.94
CA GLY A 56 15.06 18.23 -25.10
C GLY A 56 15.09 17.98 -23.60
N GLU A 57 16.25 17.80 -22.98
CA GLU A 57 16.60 18.36 -21.66
C GLU A 57 18.06 18.00 -21.39
N SER A 58 18.92 19.00 -21.25
CA SER A 58 20.32 18.83 -20.92
C SER A 58 20.42 18.24 -19.51
N THR A 59 20.56 16.92 -19.42
CA THR A 59 21.13 16.28 -18.24
C THR A 59 22.61 16.65 -18.24
N GLU A 60 22.95 17.74 -17.55
CA GLU A 60 24.33 17.95 -17.13
C GLU A 60 24.71 16.73 -16.31
N ALA A 61 25.54 15.87 -16.88
CA ALA A 61 26.26 14.88 -16.10
C ALA A 61 27.06 15.69 -15.07
N PHE A 62 26.64 15.61 -13.80
CA PHE A 62 27.40 16.14 -12.68
C PHE A 62 28.74 15.39 -12.69
N GLN A 63 29.74 15.95 -13.39
CA GLN A 63 31.12 15.60 -13.16
C GLN A 63 31.42 16.12 -11.76
N LEU A 64 31.33 15.23 -10.77
CA LEU A 64 31.88 15.47 -9.45
C LEU A 64 33.38 15.73 -9.65
N ASP A 65 33.75 17.01 -9.60
CA ASP A 65 35.15 17.41 -9.55
C ASP A 65 35.70 16.86 -8.22
N GLU A 66 36.55 15.83 -8.29
CA GLU A 66 37.11 15.17 -7.10
C GLU A 66 37.84 16.17 -6.19
N ASN A 67 38.26 17.33 -6.74
CA ASN A 67 38.90 18.42 -5.99
C ASN A 67 37.92 19.38 -5.30
N GLN A 68 36.60 19.24 -5.48
CA GLN A 68 35.58 20.05 -4.79
C GLN A 68 34.60 19.22 -3.94
N THR A 69 34.75 17.90 -3.89
CA THR A 69 33.91 17.04 -3.06
C THR A 69 34.51 16.94 -1.66
N GLU A 70 33.94 17.65 -0.69
CA GLU A 70 34.30 17.49 0.71
C GLU A 70 33.68 16.19 1.24
N TRP A 71 34.52 15.17 1.41
CA TRP A 71 34.10 13.91 2.01
C TRP A 71 33.83 14.11 3.50
N VAL A 72 32.55 14.29 3.86
CA VAL A 72 32.13 14.27 5.26
C VAL A 72 32.01 12.82 5.71
N ARG A 73 33.03 12.36 6.44
CA ARG A 73 32.98 11.08 7.14
C ARG A 73 32.17 11.25 8.42
N PHE A 74 31.04 10.55 8.50
CA PHE A 74 30.29 10.41 9.75
C PHE A 74 30.86 9.22 10.50
N ASP A 75 31.69 9.48 11.52
CA ASP A 75 32.03 8.44 12.48
C ASP A 75 30.83 8.26 13.42
N LEU A 76 30.26 7.05 13.43
CA LEU A 76 29.29 6.66 14.44
C LEU A 76 30.01 6.69 15.79
N VAL A 77 29.63 7.63 16.65
CA VAL A 77 30.16 7.69 18.01
C VAL A 77 29.61 6.49 18.78
N ASP A 78 30.49 5.62 19.30
CA ASP A 78 30.09 4.51 20.16
C ASP A 78 29.34 5.05 21.38
N GLY A 79 28.13 4.54 21.64
CA GLY A 79 27.29 4.94 22.78
C GLY A 79 26.22 6.01 22.51
N VAL A 80 26.06 6.50 21.27
CA VAL A 80 25.01 7.50 20.94
C VAL A 80 23.60 7.01 21.31
N TYR A 81 23.35 5.70 21.19
CA TYR A 81 22.05 5.12 21.57
C TYR A 81 21.91 4.85 23.07
N SER A 82 22.99 4.61 23.81
CA SER A 82 22.92 4.40 25.26
C SER A 82 22.69 5.70 26.03
N ASP A 83 23.11 6.84 25.44
CA ASP A 83 22.92 8.18 26.00
C ASP A 83 21.76 8.95 25.34
N ALA A 84 21.00 8.31 24.44
CA ALA A 84 19.82 8.88 23.82
C ALA A 84 18.68 9.03 24.84
N VAL A 85 18.78 10.07 25.67
CA VAL A 85 17.68 10.51 26.52
C VAL A 85 16.78 11.39 25.64
N GLY A 86 15.57 10.92 25.35
CA GLY A 86 14.55 11.77 24.75
C GLY A 86 14.20 12.89 25.72
N GLU A 87 14.64 14.11 25.43
CA GLU A 87 14.07 15.28 26.11
C GLU A 87 12.67 15.52 25.55
N TYR A 88 11.67 15.57 26.44
CA TYR A 88 10.35 16.05 26.06
C TYR A 88 10.47 17.53 25.71
N ASP A 89 10.53 17.81 24.42
CA ASP A 89 10.49 19.16 23.91
C ASP A 89 9.08 19.74 24.12
N ASN A 90 8.97 20.71 25.02
CA ASN A 90 7.76 21.47 25.29
C ASN A 90 7.78 22.84 24.60
N THR A 91 8.67 23.06 23.62
CA THR A 91 8.68 24.31 22.87
C THR A 91 7.40 24.45 22.07
N TYR A 92 6.73 25.59 22.27
CA TYR A 92 5.58 25.98 21.47
C TYR A 92 6.09 26.64 20.19
N SER A 93 5.97 25.96 19.06
CA SER A 93 6.12 26.58 17.74
C SER A 93 4.79 27.20 17.31
N LEU A 94 4.85 28.34 16.63
CA LEU A 94 3.69 28.84 15.88
C LEU A 94 3.34 27.81 14.80
N GLU A 95 2.14 27.26 14.90
CA GLU A 95 1.56 26.41 13.86
C GLU A 95 1.17 27.31 12.69
N ILE A 96 1.91 27.21 11.57
CA ILE A 96 1.56 27.88 10.33
C ILE A 96 0.92 26.83 9.44
N ARG A 97 -0.39 26.96 9.20
CA ARG A 97 -1.17 25.96 8.47
C ARG A 97 -2.04 26.64 7.42
N PRO A 98 -1.90 26.30 6.14
CA PRO A 98 -2.70 26.94 5.11
C PRO A 98 -4.16 26.52 5.22
N SER A 99 -5.08 27.45 5.00
CA SER A 99 -6.54 27.21 4.98
C SER A 99 -6.98 26.51 3.69
N ILE A 100 -6.43 25.32 3.45
CA ILE A 100 -6.70 24.44 2.32
C ILE A 100 -6.92 23.01 2.81
N ALA A 101 -7.72 22.23 2.10
CA ALA A 101 -7.89 20.80 2.29
C ALA A 101 -7.64 20.08 0.97
N SER A 102 -6.54 19.33 0.91
CA SER A 102 -6.10 18.62 -0.27
C SER A 102 -6.66 17.20 -0.26
N SER A 103 -7.61 16.95 -1.17
CA SER A 103 -8.24 15.65 -1.36
C SER A 103 -7.69 14.95 -2.60
N ARG A 104 -8.02 13.67 -2.78
CA ARG A 104 -7.62 12.91 -3.97
C ARG A 104 -8.23 13.41 -5.29
N ILE A 105 -9.31 14.19 -5.24
CA ILE A 105 -10.00 14.74 -6.43
C ILE A 105 -9.67 16.22 -6.68
N GLY A 106 -8.93 16.86 -5.78
CA GLY A 106 -8.62 18.28 -5.87
C GLY A 106 -8.53 18.97 -4.51
N ASP A 107 -8.30 20.28 -4.57
CA ASP A 107 -8.10 21.12 -3.39
C ASP A 107 -9.36 21.93 -3.08
N PHE A 108 -9.71 22.01 -1.80
CA PHE A 108 -10.72 22.92 -1.28
C PHE A 108 -10.03 24.04 -0.53
N ASP A 109 -10.24 25.29 -0.92
CA ASP A 109 -9.71 26.47 -0.24
C ASP A 109 -10.86 27.33 0.32
N GLN A 110 -10.60 28.54 0.80
CA GLN A 110 -11.67 29.42 1.30
C GLN A 110 -12.63 29.94 0.20
N TYR A 111 -12.29 29.78 -1.08
CA TYR A 111 -13.02 30.34 -2.21
C TYR A 111 -13.82 29.28 -2.98
N GLY A 112 -13.38 28.04 -2.98
CA GLY A 112 -14.05 26.98 -3.73
C GLY A 112 -13.29 25.67 -3.78
N PHE A 113 -13.69 24.85 -4.74
CA PHE A 113 -13.08 23.57 -5.07
C PHE A 113 -12.37 23.64 -6.42
N ALA A 114 -11.09 23.28 -6.45
CA ALA A 114 -10.27 23.18 -7.64
C ALA A 114 -9.96 21.70 -7.92
N ALA A 115 -10.64 21.10 -8.91
CA ALA A 115 -10.43 19.71 -9.27
C ALA A 115 -9.03 19.48 -9.84
N SER A 116 -8.33 18.45 -9.35
CA SER A 116 -7.00 18.03 -9.84
C SER A 116 -7.09 17.01 -10.99
N ARG A 117 -8.29 16.50 -11.26
CA ARG A 117 -8.58 15.51 -12.31
C ARG A 117 -9.98 15.72 -12.91
N PRO A 118 -10.26 15.16 -14.09
CA PRO A 118 -11.62 15.09 -14.61
C PRO A 118 -12.55 14.29 -13.68
N ILE A 119 -13.78 14.78 -13.49
CA ILE A 119 -14.80 14.14 -12.67
C ILE A 119 -16.09 14.03 -13.49
N PRO A 120 -16.75 12.85 -13.56
CA PRO A 120 -18.04 12.71 -14.22
C PRO A 120 -19.08 13.67 -13.64
N MET A 121 -19.88 14.30 -14.50
CA MET A 121 -20.84 15.33 -14.07
C MET A 121 -21.86 14.81 -13.05
N GLU A 122 -22.28 13.55 -13.18
CA GLU A 122 -23.18 12.88 -12.23
C GLU A 122 -22.57 12.70 -10.83
N LEU A 123 -21.25 12.72 -10.71
CA LEU A 123 -20.52 12.57 -9.45
C LEU A 123 -20.06 13.89 -8.83
N MET A 124 -20.22 15.00 -9.56
CA MET A 124 -20.04 16.35 -9.03
C MET A 124 -21.19 16.81 -8.15
N GLN A 125 -22.31 16.06 -8.13
CA GLN A 125 -23.42 16.37 -7.25
C GLN A 125 -23.02 16.24 -5.77
N ALA A 126 -23.60 17.10 -4.94
CA ALA A 126 -23.31 17.17 -3.52
C ALA A 126 -24.02 16.07 -2.74
N ARG A 127 -23.35 15.51 -1.73
CA ARG A 127 -23.95 14.65 -0.72
C ARG A 127 -24.63 15.53 0.35
N PRO A 128 -25.98 15.56 0.48
CA PRO A 128 -26.67 16.62 1.22
C PRO A 128 -26.38 16.70 2.72
N ASP A 129 -26.07 15.58 3.36
CA ASP A 129 -25.74 15.50 4.78
C ASP A 129 -24.22 15.50 5.05
N LEU A 130 -23.37 15.69 4.04
CA LEU A 130 -21.94 15.90 4.22
C LEU A 130 -21.54 17.34 3.91
N ALA A 131 -20.63 17.88 4.73
CA ALA A 131 -19.97 19.14 4.44
C ALA A 131 -18.48 19.04 4.77
N LEU A 132 -17.66 19.75 4.00
CA LEU A 132 -16.23 19.91 4.25
C LEU A 132 -15.99 21.31 4.81
N LEU A 133 -15.57 21.39 6.07
CA LEU A 133 -15.22 22.63 6.74
C LEU A 133 -13.73 22.92 6.54
N ILE A 134 -13.39 24.14 6.16
CA ILE A 134 -12.02 24.64 6.19
C ILE A 134 -11.83 25.41 7.48
N VAL A 135 -10.90 24.95 8.31
CA VAL A 135 -10.61 25.60 9.60
C VAL A 135 -9.22 26.23 9.53
N ASP A 136 -9.12 27.53 9.77
CA ASP A 136 -7.86 28.28 9.71
C ASP A 136 -6.94 28.05 10.94
N ASP A 137 -5.77 28.68 10.92
CA ASP A 137 -4.77 28.60 11.99
C ASP A 137 -5.03 29.53 13.18
N THR A 138 -6.19 30.22 13.24
CA THR A 138 -6.54 31.07 14.39
C THR A 138 -6.89 30.26 15.63
N ILE A 139 -7.26 28.99 15.46
CA ILE A 139 -7.52 28.03 16.52
C ILE A 139 -6.83 26.70 16.21
N ARG A 140 -6.55 25.92 17.26
CA ARG A 140 -6.01 24.57 17.09
C ARG A 140 -7.08 23.63 16.53
N MET A 141 -6.68 22.68 15.69
CA MET A 141 -7.62 21.65 15.19
C MET A 141 -8.28 20.85 16.29
N GLU A 142 -7.58 20.58 17.38
CA GLU A 142 -8.17 19.92 18.55
C GLU A 142 -9.33 20.74 19.14
N GLN A 143 -9.17 22.07 19.28
CA GLN A 143 -10.21 22.96 19.80
C GLN A 143 -11.39 23.05 18.84
N ALA A 144 -11.14 23.17 17.54
CA ALA A 144 -12.19 23.17 16.52
C ALA A 144 -13.02 21.88 16.58
N ARG A 145 -12.35 20.73 16.71
CA ARG A 145 -13.01 19.42 16.83
C ARG A 145 -13.83 19.30 18.11
N GLN A 146 -13.35 19.82 19.23
CA GLN A 146 -14.11 19.84 20.49
C GLN A 146 -15.41 20.65 20.32
N GLN A 147 -15.32 21.87 19.78
CA GLN A 147 -16.50 22.72 19.54
C GLN A 147 -17.50 22.08 18.56
N LEU A 148 -17.01 21.39 17.52
CA LEU A 148 -17.86 20.65 16.59
C LEU A 148 -18.55 19.46 17.25
N ASN A 149 -17.84 18.70 18.10
CA ASN A 149 -18.41 17.56 18.81
C ASN A 149 -19.51 17.95 19.82
N ASP A 150 -19.52 19.21 20.28
CA ASP A 150 -20.57 19.73 21.16
C ASP A 150 -21.89 20.01 20.40
N ILE A 151 -21.87 20.05 19.05
CA ILE A 151 -23.07 20.23 18.23
C ILE A 151 -23.85 18.91 18.16
N GLN A 152 -25.05 18.89 18.74
CA GLN A 152 -25.96 17.76 18.58
C GLN A 152 -26.42 17.65 17.11
N GLY A 153 -26.49 16.41 16.60
CA GLY A 153 -26.87 16.16 15.21
C GLY A 153 -25.70 16.29 14.22
N LEU A 154 -24.45 16.30 14.71
CA LEU A 154 -23.23 16.34 13.92
C LEU A 154 -22.27 15.22 14.33
N MET A 155 -21.62 14.61 13.33
CA MET A 155 -20.49 13.70 13.51
C MET A 155 -19.32 14.11 12.62
N ILE A 156 -18.12 14.19 13.18
CA ILE A 156 -16.90 14.40 12.39
C ILE A 156 -16.45 13.06 11.80
N ARG A 157 -16.30 12.97 10.48
CA ARG A 157 -16.02 11.72 9.75
C ARG A 157 -14.57 11.55 9.34
N GLU A 158 -13.96 12.61 8.81
CA GLU A 158 -12.63 12.51 8.20
C GLU A 158 -11.88 13.84 8.39
N PHE A 159 -10.56 13.75 8.55
CA PHE A 159 -9.67 14.91 8.45
C PHE A 159 -9.01 14.89 7.08
N ILE A 160 -9.16 15.99 6.34
CA ILE A 160 -8.51 16.18 5.05
C ILE A 160 -7.40 17.20 5.25
N ALA A 161 -6.17 16.73 5.22
CA ALA A 161 -5.02 17.58 5.49
C ALA A 161 -4.93 18.74 4.48
N PRO A 162 -4.36 19.89 4.89
CA PRO A 162 -4.00 20.24 6.25
C PRO A 162 -5.16 20.80 7.09
N SER A 163 -6.23 21.30 6.47
CA SER A 163 -7.23 22.11 7.18
C SER A 163 -8.70 21.76 7.01
N GLY A 164 -8.99 20.62 6.39
CA GLY A 164 -10.34 20.12 6.16
C GLY A 164 -10.86 19.21 7.25
N LEU A 165 -12.12 19.37 7.62
CA LEU A 165 -12.90 18.40 8.38
C LEU A 165 -14.17 18.04 7.59
N ILE A 166 -14.32 16.78 7.23
CA ILE A 166 -15.59 16.28 6.71
C ILE A 166 -16.49 15.97 7.89
N ILE A 167 -17.67 16.59 7.90
CA ILE A 167 -18.73 16.35 8.87
C ILE A 167 -19.91 15.67 8.17
N GLN A 168 -20.61 14.82 8.92
CA GLN A 168 -21.93 14.31 8.57
C GLN A 168 -22.94 14.85 9.58
N ALA A 169 -23.94 15.59 9.11
CA ALA A 169 -24.84 16.31 10.01
C ALA A 169 -26.17 16.67 9.36
N THR A 170 -27.19 16.98 10.17
CA THR A 170 -28.44 17.55 9.65
C THR A 170 -28.19 18.94 9.04
N ALA A 171 -29.08 19.40 8.17
CA ALA A 171 -28.94 20.71 7.55
C ALA A 171 -28.79 21.86 8.57
N ASN A 172 -29.49 21.77 9.72
CA ASN A 172 -29.37 22.76 10.80
C ASN A 172 -28.00 22.69 11.48
N SER A 173 -27.52 21.49 11.79
CA SER A 173 -26.23 21.29 12.44
C SER A 173 -25.05 21.67 11.53
N ILE A 174 -25.17 21.55 10.20
CA ILE A 174 -24.18 22.09 9.24
C ILE A 174 -24.12 23.62 9.32
N LEU A 175 -25.27 24.30 9.42
CA LEU A 175 -25.33 25.77 9.57
C LEU A 175 -24.76 26.24 10.91
N GLN A 176 -24.94 25.46 11.98
CA GLN A 176 -24.30 25.72 13.26
C GLN A 176 -22.79 25.54 13.17
N ALA A 177 -22.33 24.48 12.52
CA ALA A 177 -20.91 24.19 12.33
C ALA A 177 -20.19 25.25 11.50
N SER A 178 -20.84 25.85 10.50
CA SER A 178 -20.26 26.94 9.70
C SER A 178 -20.09 28.25 10.49
N SER A 179 -20.72 28.36 11.66
CA SER A 179 -20.64 29.52 12.55
C SER A 179 -19.60 29.35 13.68
N ILE A 180 -18.91 28.20 13.74
CA ILE A 180 -17.85 27.94 14.71
C ILE A 180 -16.64 28.85 14.44
N GLN A 181 -16.00 29.31 15.51
CA GLN A 181 -14.80 30.12 15.40
C GLN A 181 -13.70 29.36 14.62
N GLY A 182 -13.00 30.06 13.72
CA GLY A 182 -11.93 29.48 12.91
C GLY A 182 -12.41 28.71 11.67
N VAL A 183 -13.70 28.39 11.54
CA VAL A 183 -14.26 27.86 10.28
C VAL A 183 -14.36 29.02 9.28
N VAL A 184 -13.54 29.00 8.25
CA VAL A 184 -13.46 30.07 7.23
C VAL A 184 -14.25 29.75 5.97
N ALA A 185 -14.53 28.47 5.69
CA ALA A 185 -15.37 28.05 4.59
C ALA A 185 -16.09 26.73 4.88
N THR A 186 -17.22 26.52 4.21
CA THR A 186 -18.00 25.28 4.24
C THR A 186 -18.35 24.89 2.81
N HIS A 187 -17.80 23.76 2.37
CA HIS A 187 -18.00 23.22 1.03
C HIS A 187 -18.95 22.06 1.03
N GLN A 188 -19.68 21.93 -0.07
CA GLN A 188 -20.43 20.72 -0.38
C GLN A 188 -19.46 19.60 -0.75
N VAL A 189 -19.72 18.38 -0.28
CA VAL A 189 -18.89 17.21 -0.60
C VAL A 189 -19.42 16.54 -1.87
N PRO A 190 -18.66 16.53 -2.98
CA PRO A 190 -19.08 15.83 -4.19
C PRO A 190 -19.04 14.31 -3.99
N LEU A 191 -19.97 13.57 -4.61
CA LEU A 191 -19.99 12.10 -4.53
C LEU A 191 -18.69 11.46 -4.98
N ALA A 192 -17.99 12.11 -5.92
CA ALA A 192 -16.69 11.67 -6.41
C ALA A 192 -15.69 11.41 -5.28
N LEU A 193 -15.80 12.10 -4.12
CA LEU A 193 -14.93 11.92 -2.96
C LEU A 193 -15.17 10.62 -2.20
N LEU A 194 -16.30 9.95 -2.41
CA LEU A 194 -16.68 8.68 -1.78
C LEU A 194 -16.42 7.45 -2.67
N ILE A 195 -15.87 7.64 -3.88
CA ILE A 195 -15.70 6.57 -4.88
C ILE A 195 -14.23 6.36 -5.27
N ASP A 196 -13.77 5.11 -5.33
CA ASP A 196 -12.42 4.79 -5.79
C ASP A 196 -12.06 5.41 -7.16
N ASP A 197 -10.81 5.86 -7.29
CA ASP A 197 -10.28 6.53 -8.48
C ASP A 197 -10.44 5.69 -9.76
N ALA A 198 -10.29 4.37 -9.66
CA ALA A 198 -10.46 3.49 -10.82
C ALA A 198 -11.89 3.51 -11.38
N ILE A 199 -12.88 3.67 -10.50
CA ILE A 199 -14.29 3.78 -10.91
C ILE A 199 -14.53 5.14 -11.57
N LEU A 200 -13.96 6.22 -11.02
CA LEU A 200 -14.03 7.55 -11.64
C LEU A 200 -13.51 7.52 -13.08
N ASP A 201 -12.38 6.86 -13.31
CA ASP A 201 -11.79 6.73 -14.66
C ASP A 201 -12.67 5.93 -15.61
N ILE A 202 -13.26 4.81 -15.15
CA ILE A 202 -14.16 4.01 -15.98
C ILE A 202 -15.43 4.80 -16.32
N MET A 203 -15.99 5.54 -15.37
CA MET A 203 -17.19 6.36 -15.57
C MET A 203 -16.96 7.55 -16.52
N MET A 204 -15.70 7.94 -16.76
CA MET A 204 -15.35 8.93 -17.79
C MET A 204 -15.38 8.37 -19.22
N LEU A 205 -15.40 7.03 -19.39
CA LEU A 205 -15.47 6.38 -20.69
C LEU A 205 -16.91 6.37 -21.24
N THR A 206 -17.03 6.28 -22.57
CA THR A 206 -18.32 5.99 -23.21
C THR A 206 -18.85 4.66 -22.71
N ASP A 207 -20.11 4.64 -22.25
CA ASP A 207 -20.78 3.49 -21.64
C ASP A 207 -20.11 2.94 -20.36
N GLY A 208 -19.35 3.78 -19.65
CA GLY A 208 -18.65 3.40 -18.41
C GLY A 208 -19.56 2.79 -17.33
N ASN A 209 -20.77 3.33 -17.15
CA ASN A 209 -21.74 2.80 -16.18
C ASN A 209 -22.20 1.37 -16.53
N SER A 210 -22.37 1.08 -17.82
CA SER A 210 -22.69 -0.25 -18.32
C SER A 210 -21.49 -1.20 -18.20
N ALA A 211 -20.26 -0.70 -18.36
CA ALA A 211 -19.04 -1.49 -18.18
C ALA A 211 -18.82 -1.95 -16.72
N LEU A 212 -19.37 -1.22 -15.75
CA LEU A 212 -19.33 -1.57 -14.34
C LEU A 212 -20.42 -2.58 -13.94
N GLN A 213 -21.44 -2.81 -14.77
CA GLN A 213 -22.49 -3.79 -14.46
C GLN A 213 -21.90 -5.20 -14.32
N GLY A 214 -22.38 -5.94 -13.32
CA GLY A 214 -21.92 -7.29 -13.00
C GLY A 214 -20.53 -7.34 -12.35
N GLN A 215 -19.80 -6.23 -12.27
CA GLN A 215 -18.53 -6.20 -11.55
C GLN A 215 -18.75 -6.40 -10.06
N THR A 216 -17.81 -7.09 -9.41
CA THR A 216 -17.87 -7.30 -7.95
C THR A 216 -17.38 -6.05 -7.23
N MET A 217 -18.32 -5.36 -6.59
CA MET A 217 -18.09 -4.12 -5.87
C MET A 217 -18.15 -4.34 -4.36
N ARG A 218 -17.50 -3.42 -3.64
CA ARG A 218 -17.54 -3.34 -2.19
C ARG A 218 -18.18 -2.02 -1.78
N LEU A 219 -19.19 -2.14 -0.92
CA LEU A 219 -19.90 -1.04 -0.29
C LEU A 219 -19.53 -1.03 1.19
N GLU A 220 -18.94 0.08 1.64
CA GLU A 220 -18.55 0.23 3.04
C GLU A 220 -19.27 1.41 3.70
N GLY A 221 -19.68 1.17 4.93
CA GLY A 221 -20.32 2.13 5.80
C GLY A 221 -19.31 2.90 6.63
N TRP A 222 -19.86 3.71 7.52
CA TRP A 222 -19.08 4.49 8.45
C TRP A 222 -18.44 3.61 9.52
N ARG A 223 -17.60 4.24 10.35
CA ARG A 223 -16.94 3.60 11.48
C ARG A 223 -17.13 4.45 12.73
N ASP A 224 -17.11 3.79 13.87
CA ASP A 224 -17.04 4.38 15.21
C ASP A 224 -15.80 3.85 15.97
N GLU A 225 -15.77 4.05 17.28
CA GLU A 225 -14.69 3.59 18.15
C GLU A 225 -14.60 2.06 18.30
N PHE A 226 -15.69 1.33 18.01
CA PHE A 226 -15.78 -0.12 18.10
C PHE A 226 -15.53 -0.80 16.76
N GLY A 227 -15.74 -0.10 15.65
CA GLY A 227 -15.43 -0.59 14.32
C GLY A 227 -16.36 -0.07 13.23
N PRO A 228 -16.48 -0.81 12.12
CA PRO A 228 -17.50 -0.58 11.11
C PRO A 228 -18.91 -0.61 11.67
N VAL A 229 -19.76 0.32 11.24
CA VAL A 229 -21.18 0.37 11.63
C VAL A 229 -22.09 0.16 10.41
N ASP A 230 -23.19 -0.54 10.64
CA ASP A 230 -24.13 -0.93 9.59
C ASP A 230 -25.20 0.12 9.30
N SER A 231 -25.38 1.08 10.22
CA SER A 231 -26.36 2.15 10.09
C SER A 231 -25.79 3.50 10.52
N VAL A 232 -26.44 4.55 10.05
CA VAL A 232 -26.25 5.91 10.55
C VAL A 232 -27.52 6.34 11.23
N GLU A 233 -27.42 6.87 12.45
CA GLU A 233 -28.50 7.48 13.19
C GLU A 233 -28.00 8.77 13.82
N ILE A 234 -28.43 9.91 13.29
CA ILE A 234 -28.06 11.24 13.76
C ILE A 234 -29.35 12.02 14.01
N THR A 235 -29.51 12.62 15.18
CA THR A 235 -30.67 13.44 15.53
C THR A 235 -30.21 14.77 16.10
N ASP A 236 -30.69 15.88 15.54
CA ASP A 236 -30.40 17.23 16.05
C ASP A 236 -31.32 17.65 17.20
N GLU A 237 -31.05 18.82 17.79
CA GLU A 237 -31.85 19.38 18.89
C GLU A 237 -33.31 19.67 18.51
N GLN A 238 -33.57 19.96 17.22
CA GLN A 238 -34.92 20.23 16.71
C GLN A 238 -35.68 18.94 16.32
N GLY A 239 -35.05 17.77 16.45
CA GLY A 239 -35.63 16.47 16.17
C GLY A 239 -35.56 16.05 14.70
N PHE A 240 -34.80 16.73 13.84
CA PHE A 240 -34.52 16.23 12.50
C PHE A 240 -33.54 15.06 12.59
N THR A 241 -33.82 14.01 11.81
CA THR A 241 -33.05 12.78 11.85
C THR A 241 -32.47 12.41 10.50
N ILE A 242 -31.25 11.86 10.52
CA ILE A 242 -30.66 11.09 9.43
C ILE A 242 -30.63 9.66 9.93
N SER A 243 -31.41 8.78 9.31
CA SER A 243 -31.44 7.36 9.64
C SER A 243 -31.38 6.53 8.36
N GLN A 244 -30.39 5.65 8.27
CA GLN A 244 -30.28 4.73 7.15
C GLN A 244 -29.45 3.49 7.50
N SER A 245 -29.88 2.33 7.00
CA SER A 245 -29.11 1.09 7.01
C SER A 245 -28.36 0.90 5.69
N LEU A 246 -27.09 0.51 5.78
CA LEU A 246 -26.28 0.12 4.62
C LEU A 246 -26.75 -1.20 4.01
N GLU A 247 -27.31 -2.10 4.82
CA GLU A 247 -27.87 -3.37 4.35
C GLU A 247 -28.97 -3.12 3.31
N GLU A 248 -29.88 -2.20 3.59
CA GLU A 248 -30.96 -1.84 2.66
C GLU A 248 -30.42 -1.20 1.38
N VAL A 249 -29.41 -0.34 1.47
CA VAL A 249 -28.75 0.24 0.29
C VAL A 249 -28.09 -0.85 -0.55
N SER A 250 -27.45 -1.84 0.08
CA SER A 250 -26.79 -2.95 -0.61
C SER A 250 -27.79 -3.77 -1.44
N LYS A 251 -29.01 -4.01 -0.91
CA LYS A 251 -30.07 -4.76 -1.60
C LYS A 251 -30.62 -4.05 -2.84
N VAL A 252 -30.52 -2.72 -2.88
CA VAL A 252 -30.95 -1.91 -4.03
C VAL A 252 -29.87 -1.85 -5.09
N GLY A 253 -28.61 -1.65 -4.69
CA GLY A 253 -27.50 -1.43 -5.61
C GLY A 253 -26.83 -2.70 -6.15
N LEU A 254 -26.89 -3.79 -5.39
CA LEU A 254 -26.09 -5.00 -5.63
C LEU A 254 -26.95 -6.27 -5.73
N SER A 255 -26.43 -7.28 -6.42
CA SER A 255 -26.90 -8.67 -6.40
C SER A 255 -25.83 -9.60 -5.81
N ASP A 256 -26.20 -10.85 -5.50
CA ASP A 256 -25.30 -11.86 -4.92
C ASP A 256 -24.51 -11.36 -3.70
N ILE A 257 -25.24 -10.72 -2.77
CA ILE A 257 -24.66 -9.96 -1.68
C ILE A 257 -24.03 -10.89 -0.63
N ILE A 258 -22.80 -10.56 -0.24
CA ILE A 258 -22.07 -11.15 0.86
C ILE A 258 -21.82 -10.06 1.91
N LYS A 259 -22.29 -10.28 3.13
CA LYS A 259 -21.95 -9.45 4.29
C LYS A 259 -20.67 -10.02 4.92
N TRP A 260 -19.60 -9.24 4.93
CA TRP A 260 -18.33 -9.64 5.53
C TRP A 260 -18.26 -9.31 7.02
N ASP A 261 -18.84 -8.17 7.38
CA ASP A 261 -18.90 -7.62 8.73
C ASP A 261 -20.03 -6.59 8.78
N GLU A 262 -20.27 -5.99 9.95
CA GLU A 262 -21.08 -4.78 10.04
C GLU A 262 -20.55 -3.70 9.08
N GLY A 263 -21.45 -3.00 8.39
CA GLY A 263 -21.05 -1.91 7.50
C GLY A 263 -20.17 -2.33 6.32
N ARG A 264 -20.03 -3.62 5.97
CA ARG A 264 -19.17 -4.06 4.86
C ARG A 264 -19.86 -5.13 4.02
N TYR A 265 -20.29 -4.72 2.83
CA TYR A 265 -20.97 -5.57 1.86
C TYR A 265 -20.14 -5.71 0.58
N GLN A 266 -20.22 -6.89 0.00
CA GLN A 266 -19.74 -7.18 -1.34
C GLN A 266 -20.91 -7.69 -2.17
N GLY A 267 -20.94 -7.36 -3.45
CA GLY A 267 -21.92 -7.91 -4.38
C GLY A 267 -21.63 -7.50 -5.82
N GLN A 268 -22.32 -8.11 -6.77
CA GLN A 268 -22.24 -7.68 -8.17
C GLN A 268 -23.08 -6.42 -8.36
N LEU A 269 -22.55 -5.42 -9.05
CA LEU A 269 -23.31 -4.22 -9.37
C LEU A 269 -24.49 -4.55 -10.29
N ASN A 270 -25.70 -4.18 -9.88
CA ASN A 270 -26.95 -4.45 -10.61
C ASN A 270 -27.74 -3.17 -10.92
N SER A 271 -27.11 -2.00 -10.77
CA SER A 271 -27.73 -0.71 -11.08
C SER A 271 -26.75 0.17 -11.84
N GLU A 272 -27.21 0.77 -12.94
CA GLU A 272 -26.45 1.78 -13.69
C GLU A 272 -26.47 3.15 -12.98
N GLN A 273 -27.33 3.34 -11.98
CA GLN A 273 -27.47 4.57 -11.21
C GLN A 273 -26.50 4.57 -10.01
N ILE A 274 -25.21 4.47 -10.29
CA ILE A 274 -24.15 4.42 -9.26
C ILE A 274 -24.22 5.64 -8.34
N ALA A 275 -24.47 6.82 -8.91
CA ALA A 275 -24.61 8.06 -8.16
C ALA A 275 -25.73 8.01 -7.11
N GLU A 276 -26.84 7.30 -7.37
CA GLU A 276 -27.94 7.15 -6.41
C GLU A 276 -27.57 6.25 -5.23
N ILE A 277 -26.70 5.25 -5.44
CA ILE A 277 -26.18 4.39 -4.36
C ILE A 277 -25.29 5.21 -3.43
N ILE A 278 -24.40 6.05 -3.97
CA ILE A 278 -23.43 6.80 -3.17
C ILE A 278 -24.07 8.01 -2.47
N LEU A 279 -25.18 8.52 -3.01
CA LEU A 279 -25.97 9.56 -2.39
C LEU A 279 -26.57 9.14 -1.04
N GLN A 280 -26.61 7.85 -0.74
CA GLN A 280 -27.21 7.30 0.47
C GLN A 280 -26.36 7.64 1.72
N PRO A 281 -26.94 8.25 2.79
CA PRO A 281 -26.26 8.61 4.04
C PRO A 281 -25.35 7.56 4.68
N SER A 282 -25.72 6.28 4.63
CA SER A 282 -24.98 5.17 5.24
C SER A 282 -23.74 4.77 4.45
N VAL A 283 -23.62 5.16 3.18
CA VAL A 283 -22.48 4.86 2.33
C VAL A 283 -21.33 5.81 2.64
N ARG A 284 -20.20 5.25 3.05
CA ARG A 284 -18.93 5.95 3.21
C ARG A 284 -18.07 5.82 1.97
N SER A 285 -17.94 4.61 1.45
CA SER A 285 -17.10 4.37 0.27
C SER A 285 -17.65 3.30 -0.65
N PHE A 286 -17.49 3.54 -1.95
CA PHE A 286 -17.82 2.60 -3.02
C PHE A 286 -16.57 2.32 -3.85
N ARG A 287 -16.16 1.04 -3.91
CA ARG A 287 -14.90 0.64 -4.55
C ARG A 287 -15.02 -0.75 -5.18
N PHE A 288 -14.07 -1.12 -6.03
CA PHE A 288 -13.94 -2.52 -6.43
C PHE A 288 -13.62 -3.39 -5.24
N ASN A 289 -14.03 -4.66 -5.29
CA ASN A 289 -13.60 -5.60 -4.27
C ASN A 289 -12.06 -5.71 -4.29
N PRO A 290 -11.38 -5.43 -3.16
CA PRO A 290 -9.93 -5.51 -3.11
C PRO A 290 -9.48 -6.91 -3.53
N GLN A 291 -8.63 -6.95 -4.55
CA GLN A 291 -7.89 -8.16 -4.88
C GLN A 291 -6.71 -8.19 -3.91
N PHE A 292 -6.73 -9.14 -2.99
CA PHE A 292 -5.58 -9.39 -2.13
C PHE A 292 -4.62 -10.30 -2.90
N SER A 293 -3.56 -9.72 -3.44
CA SER A 293 -2.39 -10.42 -3.93
C SER A 293 -1.24 -10.25 -2.93
N ILE A 294 -0.32 -11.21 -2.93
CA ILE A 294 0.88 -11.15 -2.08
C ILE A 294 1.90 -10.27 -2.83
N ASP A 295 1.85 -8.97 -2.56
CA ASP A 295 2.67 -7.96 -3.24
C ASP A 295 3.98 -7.66 -2.47
N ASN A 296 4.86 -8.65 -2.32
CA ASN A 296 6.21 -8.37 -1.79
C ASN A 296 7.06 -7.54 -2.77
N ASP A 297 6.69 -7.55 -4.05
CA ASP A 297 7.33 -6.82 -5.15
C ASP A 297 7.20 -5.29 -5.01
N ASN A 298 6.14 -4.80 -4.37
CA ASN A 298 5.91 -3.37 -4.14
C ASN A 298 6.62 -2.82 -2.89
N ALA A 299 7.03 -3.68 -1.93
CA ALA A 299 7.67 -3.24 -0.69
C ALA A 299 8.95 -2.43 -0.96
N ARG A 300 9.75 -2.86 -1.94
CA ARG A 300 10.96 -2.16 -2.42
C ARG A 300 10.66 -0.76 -2.97
N SER A 301 9.57 -0.63 -3.73
CA SER A 301 9.10 0.63 -4.30
C SER A 301 8.59 1.57 -3.21
N HIS A 302 7.76 1.06 -2.29
CA HIS A 302 7.23 1.82 -1.17
C HIS A 302 8.31 2.33 -0.20
N MET A 303 9.31 1.50 0.09
CA MET A 303 10.50 1.90 0.87
C MET A 303 11.46 2.81 0.08
N LYS A 304 11.18 3.07 -1.20
CA LYS A 304 12.01 3.87 -2.13
C LYS A 304 13.47 3.41 -2.20
N THR A 305 13.76 2.13 -1.95
CA THR A 305 15.16 1.65 -1.97
C THR A 305 15.76 1.72 -3.37
N THR A 306 14.94 1.61 -4.42
CA THR A 306 15.38 1.82 -5.81
C THR A 306 15.84 3.26 -6.05
N VAL A 307 15.14 4.24 -5.46
CA VAL A 307 15.53 5.66 -5.52
C VAL A 307 16.84 5.86 -4.75
N MET A 308 17.01 5.23 -3.59
CA MET A 308 18.28 5.29 -2.86
C MET A 308 19.45 4.71 -3.66
N LYS A 309 19.28 3.56 -4.33
CA LYS A 309 20.32 2.97 -5.19
C LYS A 309 20.66 3.84 -6.41
N SER A 310 19.69 4.59 -6.95
CA SER A 310 19.94 5.47 -8.09
C SER A 310 20.55 6.82 -7.69
N TYR A 311 20.20 7.35 -6.51
CA TYR A 311 20.71 8.62 -5.99
C TYR A 311 22.09 8.47 -5.33
N PHE A 312 22.28 7.41 -4.54
CA PHE A 312 23.56 7.00 -3.99
C PHE A 312 24.03 5.80 -4.79
N THR A 313 24.79 6.04 -5.85
CA THR A 313 25.44 5.00 -6.66
C THR A 313 26.48 4.27 -5.81
N THR A 314 26.01 3.31 -5.03
CA THR A 314 26.84 2.47 -4.18
C THR A 314 26.73 1.03 -4.66
N ASP A 315 27.85 0.34 -4.80
CA ASP A 315 27.91 -1.11 -5.07
C ASP A 315 27.60 -1.96 -3.82
N LEU A 316 26.86 -1.39 -2.85
CA LEU A 316 26.53 -2.05 -1.59
C LEU A 316 25.31 -2.96 -1.77
N ASP A 317 25.52 -4.25 -1.59
CA ASP A 317 24.51 -5.31 -1.73
C ASP A 317 24.37 -6.18 -0.46
N GLY A 318 25.07 -5.81 0.61
CA GLY A 318 25.10 -6.55 1.87
C GLY A 318 26.24 -7.57 2.00
N SER A 319 27.10 -7.69 0.99
CA SER A 319 28.26 -8.60 1.04
C SER A 319 29.07 -8.44 2.34
N GLY A 320 29.32 -9.55 3.03
CA GLY A 320 30.07 -9.60 4.28
C GLY A 320 29.29 -9.14 5.54
N GLN A 321 27.99 -8.86 5.41
CA GLN A 321 27.12 -8.59 6.55
C GLN A 321 26.26 -9.81 6.87
N VAL A 322 26.08 -10.07 8.17
CA VAL A 322 25.11 -11.05 8.67
C VAL A 322 23.89 -10.29 9.19
N VAL A 323 22.71 -10.66 8.70
CA VAL A 323 21.42 -10.14 9.17
C VAL A 323 20.68 -11.24 9.91
N ALA A 324 20.26 -10.93 11.14
CA ALA A 324 19.46 -11.83 11.94
C ALA A 324 17.96 -11.56 11.74
N VAL A 325 17.19 -12.62 11.54
CA VAL A 325 15.73 -12.59 11.41
C VAL A 325 15.14 -13.50 12.48
N ALA A 326 14.28 -12.96 13.35
CA ALA A 326 13.54 -13.73 14.34
C ALA A 326 12.05 -13.69 14.03
N ASP A 327 11.49 -14.82 13.62
CA ASP A 327 10.15 -14.88 13.05
C ASP A 327 9.58 -16.32 13.06
N SER A 328 8.44 -16.59 12.39
CA SER A 328 7.69 -17.85 12.49
C SER A 328 8.53 -19.08 12.20
N GLY A 329 9.29 -19.06 11.12
CA GLY A 329 10.15 -20.14 10.68
C GLY A 329 10.77 -19.80 9.33
N LEU A 330 11.59 -20.70 8.80
CA LEU A 330 12.24 -20.54 7.51
C LEU A 330 12.04 -21.79 6.64
N ASP A 331 11.57 -21.57 5.42
CA ASP A 331 11.73 -22.51 4.31
C ASP A 331 13.16 -22.41 3.78
N ASP A 332 14.09 -23.18 4.34
CA ASP A 332 15.52 -23.04 4.07
C ASP A 332 15.96 -23.56 2.68
N ASP A 333 15.17 -24.46 2.09
CA ASP A 333 15.34 -24.95 0.73
C ASP A 333 14.52 -24.18 -0.32
N HIS A 334 13.95 -23.02 0.07
CA HIS A 334 13.28 -22.06 -0.82
C HIS A 334 14.20 -21.57 -1.95
N GLY A 335 15.51 -21.84 -1.96
CA GLY A 335 16.40 -21.57 -3.08
C GLY A 335 16.91 -20.12 -3.20
N ASP A 336 16.23 -19.16 -2.58
CA ASP A 336 16.60 -17.73 -2.59
C ASP A 336 17.79 -17.40 -1.67
N PHE A 337 18.16 -18.32 -0.78
CA PHE A 337 19.22 -18.13 0.20
C PHE A 337 20.53 -18.83 -0.18
N GLY A 338 20.48 -19.84 -1.06
CA GLY A 338 21.66 -20.60 -1.48
C GLY A 338 22.54 -21.05 -0.31
N THR A 339 23.82 -20.70 -0.33
CA THR A 339 24.78 -21.00 0.76
C THR A 339 24.88 -19.89 1.80
N ARG A 340 24.00 -18.88 1.78
CA ARG A 340 24.07 -17.69 2.63
C ARG A 340 23.33 -17.86 3.96
N LEU A 341 22.69 -19.00 4.21
CA LEU A 341 22.14 -19.32 5.52
C LEU A 341 23.28 -19.73 6.47
N VAL A 342 23.63 -18.84 7.40
CA VAL A 342 24.63 -19.09 8.46
C VAL A 342 24.12 -20.17 9.41
N SER A 343 22.86 -20.04 9.84
CA SER A 343 22.21 -20.94 10.77
C SER A 343 20.72 -20.66 10.82
N SER A 344 19.92 -21.70 11.06
CA SER A 344 18.51 -21.61 11.45
C SER A 344 18.35 -22.24 12.82
N ASN A 345 17.83 -21.49 13.79
CA ASN A 345 17.82 -21.87 15.21
C ASN A 345 16.39 -21.93 15.74
N ASP A 346 16.02 -23.06 16.31
CA ASP A 346 14.81 -23.19 17.11
C ASP A 346 15.04 -22.52 18.46
N VAL A 347 14.38 -21.38 18.67
CA VAL A 347 14.53 -20.60 19.92
C VAL A 347 13.41 -20.84 20.92
N ILE A 348 12.41 -21.66 20.57
CA ILE A 348 11.27 -22.01 21.42
C ILE A 348 11.32 -23.47 21.90
N GLY A 349 12.18 -24.30 21.30
CA GLY A 349 12.48 -25.67 21.71
C GLY A 349 11.44 -26.70 21.28
N ASP A 350 10.78 -26.51 20.14
CA ASP A 350 9.79 -27.44 19.59
C ASP A 350 10.40 -28.51 18.65
N GLY A 351 11.69 -28.37 18.33
CA GLY A 351 12.47 -29.29 17.51
C GLY A 351 12.45 -28.98 16.00
N SER A 352 11.90 -27.83 15.58
CA SER A 352 11.81 -27.45 14.18
C SER A 352 12.20 -25.99 13.95
N THR A 353 12.57 -25.68 12.72
CA THR A 353 12.72 -24.30 12.25
C THR A 353 11.92 -24.02 10.99
N ALA A 354 11.08 -24.97 10.57
CA ALA A 354 10.30 -24.85 9.35
C ALA A 354 9.21 -23.79 9.50
N ASP A 355 8.88 -23.12 8.40
CA ASP A 355 7.80 -22.14 8.36
C ASP A 355 6.47 -22.80 8.00
N LYS A 356 5.95 -23.65 8.89
CA LYS A 356 4.92 -24.63 8.53
C LYS A 356 3.51 -24.06 8.37
N HIS A 357 3.15 -23.01 9.10
CA HIS A 357 1.76 -22.52 9.14
C HIS A 357 1.57 -21.20 8.40
N THR A 358 2.45 -20.24 8.61
CA THR A 358 2.21 -18.85 8.17
C THR A 358 3.00 -18.46 6.93
N GLY A 359 4.21 -18.98 6.72
CA GLY A 359 5.10 -18.51 5.65
C GLY A 359 5.66 -17.10 5.91
N HIS A 360 5.42 -16.53 7.09
CA HIS A 360 5.74 -15.14 7.39
C HIS A 360 7.24 -14.92 7.53
N GLY A 361 7.94 -15.79 8.25
CA GLY A 361 9.38 -15.70 8.46
C GLY A 361 10.18 -15.87 7.17
N THR A 362 9.77 -16.78 6.30
CA THR A 362 10.34 -16.96 4.95
C THR A 362 10.16 -15.70 4.12
N HIS A 363 8.96 -15.12 4.12
CA HIS A 363 8.68 -13.86 3.44
C HIS A 363 9.55 -12.71 3.96
N VAL A 364 9.70 -12.58 5.28
CA VAL A 364 10.56 -11.58 5.91
C VAL A 364 12.02 -11.78 5.49
N ALA A 365 12.54 -13.01 5.54
CA ALA A 365 13.91 -13.33 5.13
C ALA A 365 14.17 -13.02 3.64
N CYS A 366 13.24 -13.37 2.74
CA CYS A 366 13.32 -13.04 1.32
C CYS A 366 13.33 -11.52 1.09
N THR A 367 12.52 -10.76 1.83
CA THR A 367 12.47 -9.30 1.75
C THR A 367 13.80 -8.66 2.12
N VAL A 368 14.45 -9.20 3.16
CA VAL A 368 15.75 -8.72 3.63
C VAL A 368 16.85 -9.05 2.62
N LEU A 369 16.98 -10.31 2.20
CA LEU A 369 18.19 -10.79 1.52
C LEU A 369 17.98 -11.88 0.46
N GLY A 370 16.75 -12.17 0.03
CA GLY A 370 16.53 -13.11 -1.09
C GLY A 370 17.30 -12.66 -2.33
N ASP A 371 17.92 -13.58 -3.07
CA ASP A 371 18.62 -13.22 -4.32
C ASP A 371 17.68 -13.12 -5.53
N GLY A 372 16.41 -13.51 -5.35
CA GLY A 372 15.37 -13.46 -6.38
C GLY A 372 15.44 -14.59 -7.39
N THR A 373 16.18 -15.66 -7.12
CA THR A 373 16.28 -16.81 -8.04
C THR A 373 14.98 -17.60 -8.19
N GLN A 374 14.15 -17.71 -7.15
CA GLN A 374 12.81 -18.32 -7.26
C GLN A 374 11.71 -17.30 -7.57
N GLY A 375 11.80 -16.10 -6.97
CA GLY A 375 10.73 -15.09 -7.03
C GLY A 375 10.85 -14.07 -8.15
N GLY A 376 12.00 -13.99 -8.85
CA GLY A 376 12.30 -12.94 -9.82
C GLY A 376 12.65 -11.57 -9.20
N TYR A 377 12.63 -11.47 -7.86
CA TYR A 377 12.85 -10.24 -7.13
C TYR A 377 13.85 -10.45 -6.00
N ALA A 378 14.92 -9.67 -6.02
CA ALA A 378 15.89 -9.65 -4.93
C ALA A 378 15.33 -8.89 -3.71
N GLY A 379 15.79 -9.25 -2.51
CA GLY A 379 15.63 -8.50 -1.28
C GLY A 379 16.55 -7.27 -1.20
N VAL A 380 16.46 -6.51 -0.12
CA VAL A 380 17.20 -5.25 0.06
C VAL A 380 18.72 -5.45 -0.03
N ALA A 381 19.24 -6.48 0.64
CA ALA A 381 20.65 -6.84 0.75
C ALA A 381 20.91 -8.27 0.22
N PRO A 382 20.83 -8.50 -1.10
CA PRO A 382 20.81 -9.83 -1.70
C PRO A 382 22.12 -10.62 -1.57
N ALA A 383 23.21 -10.00 -1.13
CA ALA A 383 24.49 -10.69 -0.88
C ALA A 383 24.79 -10.86 0.62
N ALA A 384 23.89 -10.42 1.51
CA ALA A 384 24.03 -10.65 2.94
C ALA A 384 23.82 -12.12 3.31
N GLU A 385 24.34 -12.50 4.48
CA GLU A 385 24.17 -13.81 5.10
C GLU A 385 23.03 -13.78 6.13
N LEU A 386 22.30 -14.88 6.26
CA LEU A 386 21.10 -15.02 7.10
C LEU A 386 21.40 -15.80 8.38
N TYR A 387 21.08 -15.23 9.52
CA TYR A 387 20.98 -15.95 10.80
C TYR A 387 19.52 -15.98 11.24
N PHE A 388 18.88 -17.14 11.18
CA PHE A 388 17.44 -17.27 11.44
C PHE A 388 17.15 -17.81 12.84
N GLN A 389 16.09 -17.29 13.47
CA GLN A 389 15.57 -17.71 14.78
C GLN A 389 14.07 -18.00 14.64
N ALA A 390 13.68 -19.27 14.69
CA ALA A 390 12.31 -19.74 14.53
C ALA A 390 11.51 -19.66 15.84
N MET A 391 10.33 -19.05 15.77
CA MET A 391 9.52 -18.62 16.91
C MET A 391 8.08 -19.14 16.88
N GLU A 392 7.64 -19.74 15.77
CA GLU A 392 6.33 -20.39 15.69
C GLU A 392 6.46 -21.87 16.05
N ASN A 393 5.57 -22.32 16.94
CA ASN A 393 5.50 -23.74 17.28
C ASN A 393 4.80 -24.52 16.16
N ASP A 394 5.53 -25.41 15.49
CA ASP A 394 5.07 -26.20 14.35
C ASP A 394 3.93 -27.17 14.66
N ASN A 395 3.75 -27.52 15.94
CA ASN A 395 2.68 -28.42 16.37
C ASN A 395 1.37 -27.66 16.65
N THR A 396 1.44 -26.39 17.01
CA THR A 396 0.26 -25.62 17.44
C THR A 396 -0.04 -24.37 16.61
N GLY A 397 0.89 -23.91 15.78
CA GLY A 397 0.82 -22.62 15.08
C GLY A 397 0.87 -21.42 16.03
N ASN A 398 1.43 -21.60 17.24
CA ASN A 398 1.48 -20.54 18.23
C ASN A 398 2.80 -19.81 18.11
N PHE A 399 2.75 -18.49 17.96
CA PHE A 399 3.93 -17.65 18.01
C PHE A 399 4.40 -17.45 19.45
N GLN A 400 5.67 -17.74 19.73
CA GLN A 400 6.27 -17.70 21.05
C GLN A 400 7.64 -17.04 20.98
N SER A 401 7.96 -16.22 21.97
CA SER A 401 9.28 -15.57 22.06
C SER A 401 9.99 -15.94 23.36
N PRO A 402 11.29 -16.30 23.31
CA PRO A 402 12.14 -16.20 24.49
C PRO A 402 12.40 -14.73 24.83
N SER A 403 13.24 -14.47 25.84
CA SER A 403 13.62 -13.08 26.17
C SER A 403 14.32 -12.40 25.00
N LEU A 404 14.05 -11.11 24.78
CA LEU A 404 14.70 -10.32 23.73
C LEU A 404 16.24 -10.29 23.90
N ASN A 405 16.72 -10.27 25.14
CA ASN A 405 18.15 -10.34 25.46
C ASN A 405 18.80 -11.63 24.92
N TYR A 406 18.10 -12.77 25.00
CA TYR A 406 18.57 -14.03 24.42
C TYR A 406 18.63 -13.98 22.89
N LEU A 407 17.58 -13.45 22.25
CA LEU A 407 17.53 -13.31 20.78
C LEU A 407 18.68 -12.43 20.28
N MET A 408 18.86 -11.26 20.88
CA MET A 408 19.88 -10.29 20.48
C MET A 408 21.30 -10.80 20.73
N ASN A 409 21.58 -11.40 21.89
CA ASN A 409 22.92 -11.89 22.20
C ASN A 409 23.34 -13.07 21.33
N SER A 410 22.42 -13.99 21.04
CA SER A 410 22.72 -15.14 20.18
C SER A 410 22.99 -14.69 18.75
N ALA A 411 22.19 -13.77 18.21
CA ALA A 411 22.44 -13.16 16.90
C ALA A 411 23.75 -12.36 16.84
N TYR A 412 24.03 -11.53 17.87
CA TYR A 412 25.28 -10.77 17.96
C TYR A 412 26.51 -11.68 17.99
N SER A 413 26.43 -12.78 18.74
CA SER A 413 27.47 -13.81 18.84
C SER A 413 27.70 -14.54 17.51
N ALA A 414 26.66 -14.67 16.68
CA ALA A 414 26.74 -15.19 15.31
C ALA A 414 27.28 -14.17 14.29
N GLY A 415 27.68 -12.98 14.73
CA GLY A 415 28.24 -11.94 13.87
C GLY A 415 27.21 -10.97 13.30
N ALA A 416 25.92 -11.13 13.61
CA ALA A 416 24.89 -10.21 13.15
C ALA A 416 25.08 -8.82 13.78
N ARG A 417 24.88 -7.78 12.97
CA ARG A 417 24.85 -6.37 13.40
C ARG A 417 23.52 -5.69 13.09
N THR A 418 22.66 -6.40 12.35
CA THR A 418 21.28 -6.02 12.08
C THR A 418 20.39 -7.18 12.54
N HIS A 419 19.32 -6.86 13.27
CA HIS A 419 18.35 -7.82 13.77
C HIS A 419 16.95 -7.29 13.48
N THR A 420 16.12 -8.08 12.81
CA THR A 420 14.73 -7.71 12.49
C THR A 420 13.73 -8.60 13.22
N ASN A 421 12.73 -7.94 13.83
CA ASN A 421 11.64 -8.55 14.58
C ASN A 421 10.32 -8.02 14.01
N SER A 422 9.71 -8.74 13.07
CA SER A 422 8.51 -8.30 12.35
C SER A 422 7.22 -8.69 13.10
N TRP A 423 7.20 -8.52 14.42
CA TRP A 423 6.12 -8.95 15.31
C TRP A 423 6.02 -8.04 16.54
N GLY A 424 4.87 -8.05 17.22
CA GLY A 424 4.61 -7.22 18.39
C GLY A 424 3.42 -7.70 19.24
N SER A 425 3.31 -7.19 20.47
CA SER A 425 2.24 -7.54 21.41
C SER A 425 1.34 -6.34 21.72
N LYS A 426 0.04 -6.59 21.94
CA LYS A 426 -0.93 -5.59 22.40
C LYS A 426 -0.85 -5.31 23.91
N ALA A 427 -0.08 -6.10 24.66
CA ALA A 427 0.12 -5.90 26.08
C ALA A 427 1.16 -4.79 26.34
N ALA A 428 0.91 -3.93 27.34
CA ALA A 428 1.87 -2.91 27.75
C ALA A 428 3.20 -3.56 28.18
N SER A 429 4.31 -3.06 27.64
CA SER A 429 5.65 -3.54 27.97
C SER A 429 5.98 -3.22 29.44
N GLN A 430 6.36 -4.23 30.22
CA GLN A 430 7.13 -4.08 31.47
C GLN A 430 8.49 -4.79 31.32
N GLN A 431 9.09 -4.72 30.14
CA GLN A 431 10.44 -5.25 29.90
C GLN A 431 11.50 -4.18 30.11
#